data_AF-A0A433X693-F1
#
_entry.id   AF-A0A433X693-F1
#
_cell.length_a   1.000
_cell.length_b   1.000
_cell.length_c   1.000
_cell.angle_alpha   90.00
_cell.angle_beta   90.00
_cell.angle_gamma   90.00
#
_symmetry.space_group_name_H-M   'P 1'
#
loop_
_entity.id
_entity.type
_entity.pdbx_description
1 polymer ?
#
loop_
_entity_poly.entity_id
_entity_poly.type
_entity_poly.pdbx_seq_one_letter_code
_entity_poly.pdbx_strand_id
1 'polypeptide(L)'
;MSKGTEELYDQLKQGPFQHRTFTKDHMNRIVHEATKQNKRSSPTKSRLVWAAAAFVIIISIGTIYAYLKGNPAAKEVVATPPIVSPKVQESTSDIPVKPDKPSGQLGEQLPFTAEMVESITVKPSGKSTEIAVPKSRYTVITNGLYWEDLSIAKAENDTPDDKQVQIRIHTSKGVYSVPYSLDSNTYQLGSARYYADDQMLRLMSGLLEPDSDLAKVERLSAAAQEEVDRGEMKRNDNLTYKAERLNVDGKDTNGWLSQLGLQSKSYTFAKRYYNSLTQRVSNVLYYKETGIIASASEVIFLDSKFQTPDGIKVGLTKQQVQSKLGKPNMETDSSWDYRVGDSLKFHLYFENNEVIFISLTMPA
;
A
#
# COMPACT_ATOMS: atom_id res chain seq x y z
N MET A 1 -2.28 34.46 -33.03
CA MET A 1 -3.18 33.85 -32.04
C MET A 1 -4.17 32.98 -32.81
N SER A 2 -4.16 31.68 -32.50
CA SER A 2 -4.60 30.61 -33.39
C SER A 2 -6.12 30.41 -33.36
N LYS A 3 -6.76 30.46 -34.53
CA LYS A 3 -8.19 30.15 -34.76
C LYS A 3 -8.57 28.69 -34.43
N GLY A 4 -7.60 27.80 -34.20
CA GLY A 4 -7.86 26.36 -34.03
C GLY A 4 -8.38 25.95 -32.65
N THR A 5 -8.27 26.78 -31.61
CA THR A 5 -8.72 26.43 -30.25
C THR A 5 -10.19 26.74 -29.99
N GLU A 6 -10.80 27.69 -30.71
CA GLU A 6 -12.23 28.00 -30.60
C GLU A 6 -13.09 26.93 -31.30
N GLU A 7 -12.70 26.46 -32.50
CA GLU A 7 -13.42 25.41 -33.22
C GLU A 7 -13.49 24.07 -32.45
N LEU A 8 -12.42 23.73 -31.72
CA LEU A 8 -12.39 22.53 -30.88
C LEU A 8 -13.37 22.64 -29.69
N TYR A 9 -13.47 23.83 -29.10
CA TYR A 9 -14.38 24.08 -27.98
C TYR A 9 -15.85 24.08 -28.41
N ASP A 10 -16.15 24.56 -29.62
CA ASP A 10 -17.51 24.54 -30.17
C ASP A 10 -17.91 23.14 -30.66
N GLN A 11 -16.98 22.32 -31.15
CA GLN A 11 -17.22 20.91 -31.45
C GLN A 11 -17.50 20.08 -30.19
N LEU A 12 -16.84 20.37 -29.07
CA LEU A 12 -17.09 19.69 -27.79
C LEU A 12 -18.46 20.04 -27.18
N LYS A 13 -19.06 21.19 -27.54
CA LYS A 13 -20.42 21.54 -27.13
C LYS A 13 -21.51 20.80 -27.91
N GLN A 14 -21.23 20.30 -29.12
CA GLN A 14 -22.22 19.66 -30.00
C GLN A 14 -22.04 18.13 -30.12
N GLY A 15 -21.01 17.54 -29.51
CA GLY A 15 -20.73 16.11 -29.53
C GLY A 15 -21.55 15.27 -28.52
N PRO A 16 -21.51 13.93 -28.62
CA PRO A 16 -22.32 12.98 -27.83
C PRO A 16 -22.05 12.99 -26.31
N PHE A 17 -21.15 13.86 -25.84
CA PHE A 17 -20.74 14.01 -24.45
C PHE A 17 -21.71 14.87 -23.60
N GLN A 18 -22.75 15.47 -24.18
CA GLN A 18 -23.79 16.18 -23.42
C GLN A 18 -24.87 15.27 -22.83
N HIS A 19 -25.02 14.04 -23.32
CA HIS A 19 -26.01 13.12 -22.78
C HIS A 19 -25.37 12.29 -21.67
N ARG A 20 -25.88 12.43 -20.43
CA ARG A 20 -25.63 11.46 -19.36
C ARG A 20 -25.99 10.07 -19.89
N THR A 21 -24.99 9.25 -20.21
CA THR A 21 -25.16 7.88 -20.76
C THR A 21 -25.75 6.92 -19.72
N PHE A 22 -25.80 7.34 -18.45
CA PHE A 22 -26.56 6.72 -17.37
C PHE A 22 -27.72 7.62 -16.95
N THR A 23 -28.86 7.49 -17.63
CA THR A 23 -30.10 8.13 -17.19
C THR A 23 -30.77 7.30 -16.09
N LYS A 24 -31.64 7.94 -15.30
CA LYS A 24 -32.44 7.26 -14.26
C LYS A 24 -33.27 6.12 -14.86
N ASP A 25 -33.73 6.29 -16.10
CA ASP A 25 -34.47 5.27 -16.85
C ASP A 25 -33.60 4.09 -17.26
N HIS A 26 -32.32 4.32 -17.61
CA HIS A 26 -31.38 3.25 -17.91
C HIS A 26 -31.09 2.40 -16.66
N MET A 27 -30.95 3.05 -15.50
CA MET A 27 -30.73 2.41 -14.21
C MET A 27 -31.99 1.63 -13.75
N ASN A 28 -33.18 2.21 -13.93
CA ASN A 28 -34.44 1.54 -13.64
C ASN A 28 -34.67 0.33 -14.56
N ARG A 29 -34.22 0.39 -15.82
CA ARG A 29 -34.27 -0.74 -16.76
C ARG A 29 -33.35 -1.88 -16.32
N ILE A 30 -32.12 -1.58 -15.87
CA ILE A 30 -31.19 -2.59 -15.33
C ILE A 30 -31.78 -3.25 -14.07
N VAL A 31 -32.37 -2.47 -13.16
CA VAL A 31 -33.05 -2.98 -11.95
C VAL A 31 -34.27 -3.83 -12.31
N HIS A 32 -35.03 -3.43 -13.34
CA HIS A 32 -36.21 -4.16 -13.81
C HIS A 32 -35.84 -5.46 -14.54
N GLU A 33 -34.76 -5.48 -15.31
CA GLU A 33 -34.23 -6.69 -15.98
C GLU A 33 -33.64 -7.68 -14.95
N ALA A 34 -32.92 -7.19 -13.94
CA ALA A 34 -32.41 -8.01 -12.83
C ALA A 34 -33.53 -8.62 -11.96
N THR A 35 -34.64 -7.90 -11.74
CA THR A 35 -35.81 -8.42 -11.01
C THR A 35 -36.67 -9.36 -11.85
N LYS A 36 -36.67 -9.25 -13.19
CA LYS A 36 -37.31 -10.22 -14.09
C LYS A 36 -36.56 -11.54 -14.18
N GLN A 37 -35.22 -11.54 -14.12
CA GLN A 37 -34.42 -12.78 -14.11
C GLN A 37 -34.61 -13.60 -12.82
N ASN A 38 -34.98 -12.98 -11.70
CA ASN A 38 -35.23 -13.66 -10.43
C ASN A 38 -36.64 -14.26 -10.27
N LYS A 39 -37.52 -14.18 -11.29
CA LYS A 39 -38.89 -14.74 -11.22
C LYS A 39 -39.08 -16.06 -11.98
N ARG A 40 -38.02 -16.68 -12.50
CA ARG A 40 -38.09 -18.01 -13.15
C ARG A 40 -36.98 -18.94 -12.65
N SER A 41 -37.09 -19.42 -11.42
CA SER A 41 -36.62 -20.77 -11.06
C SER A 41 -37.30 -21.25 -9.77
N SER A 42 -37.83 -22.47 -9.83
CA SER A 42 -38.46 -23.22 -8.74
C SER A 42 -37.42 -23.70 -7.71
N PRO A 43 -37.83 -24.13 -6.50
CA PRO A 43 -36.90 -24.34 -5.40
C PRO A 43 -36.25 -25.72 -5.51
N THR A 44 -34.94 -25.74 -5.81
CA THR A 44 -34.11 -26.92 -5.53
C THR A 44 -32.73 -26.48 -5.08
N LYS A 45 -32.28 -27.12 -4.00
CA LYS A 45 -31.11 -26.83 -3.19
C LYS A 45 -29.83 -26.56 -4.01
N SER A 46 -29.28 -25.36 -3.91
CA SER A 46 -27.84 -25.14 -3.81
C SER A 46 -27.56 -23.82 -3.12
N ARG A 47 -26.70 -23.89 -2.10
CA ARG A 47 -26.19 -22.75 -1.34
C ARG A 47 -25.06 -22.10 -2.14
N LEU A 48 -24.79 -20.84 -1.80
CA LEU A 48 -23.62 -20.03 -2.15
C LEU A 48 -23.56 -19.58 -3.61
N VAL A 49 -23.80 -18.29 -3.82
CA VAL A 49 -22.77 -17.27 -4.06
C VAL A 49 -23.54 -15.96 -4.21
N TRP A 50 -23.40 -15.02 -3.27
CA TRP A 50 -23.56 -13.56 -3.42
C TRP A 50 -23.34 -12.93 -2.04
N ALA A 51 -22.08 -12.88 -1.60
CA ALA A 51 -21.64 -12.09 -0.44
C ALA A 51 -20.11 -11.88 -0.46
N ALA A 52 -19.52 -11.51 -1.61
CA ALA A 52 -18.06 -11.33 -1.73
C ALA A 52 -17.58 -9.86 -1.68
N ALA A 53 -18.48 -8.87 -1.61
CA ALA A 53 -18.09 -7.46 -1.58
C ALA A 53 -18.26 -6.77 -0.21
N ALA A 54 -18.72 -7.50 0.83
CA ALA A 54 -18.94 -6.93 2.18
C ALA A 54 -18.30 -7.76 3.31
N PHE A 55 -17.51 -8.80 3.00
CA PHE A 55 -16.96 -9.73 3.98
C PHE A 55 -15.49 -9.50 4.37
N VAL A 56 -14.80 -8.55 3.72
CA VAL A 56 -13.36 -8.29 3.96
C VAL A 56 -13.10 -7.47 5.24
N ILE A 57 -14.12 -6.82 5.81
CA ILE A 57 -13.98 -6.02 7.04
C ILE A 57 -14.36 -6.81 8.32
N ILE A 58 -15.07 -7.95 8.20
CA ILE A 58 -15.58 -8.70 9.37
C ILE A 58 -14.68 -9.91 9.75
N ILE A 59 -13.94 -10.50 8.80
CA ILE A 59 -13.09 -11.67 9.10
C ILE A 59 -11.81 -11.28 9.85
N SER A 60 -11.28 -10.07 9.63
CA SER A 60 -10.11 -9.56 10.37
C SER A 60 -10.41 -9.17 11.82
N ILE A 61 -11.67 -8.88 12.17
CA ILE A 61 -12.10 -8.58 13.55
C ILE A 61 -12.57 -9.86 14.28
N GLY A 62 -13.18 -10.81 13.57
CA GLY A 62 -13.76 -12.02 14.16
C GLY A 62 -12.74 -13.06 14.65
N THR A 63 -11.59 -13.19 13.98
CA THR A 63 -10.54 -14.16 14.38
C THR A 63 -9.77 -13.71 15.63
N ILE A 64 -9.60 -12.39 15.82
CA ILE A 64 -8.96 -11.81 17.01
C ILE A 64 -9.87 -12.00 18.25
N TYR A 65 -11.18 -11.86 18.11
CA TYR A 65 -12.13 -11.98 19.23
C TYR A 65 -12.31 -13.44 19.74
N ALA A 66 -12.11 -14.45 18.88
CA ALA A 66 -12.17 -15.85 19.26
C ALA A 66 -10.87 -16.33 19.95
N TYR A 67 -9.73 -15.72 19.65
CA TYR A 67 -8.43 -16.06 20.26
C TYR A 67 -8.27 -15.46 21.67
N LEU A 68 -8.90 -14.32 21.96
CA LEU A 68 -8.78 -13.59 23.24
C LEU A 68 -9.65 -14.13 24.39
N LYS A 69 -10.45 -15.19 24.20
CA LYS A 69 -11.34 -15.73 25.24
C LYS A 69 -10.90 -17.08 25.85
N GLY A 70 -9.71 -17.57 25.50
CA GLY A 70 -9.19 -18.86 25.93
C GLY A 70 -7.97 -18.78 26.82
N ASN A 71 -8.20 -18.72 28.14
CA ASN A 71 -7.33 -19.14 29.24
C ASN A 71 -6.34 -18.12 29.88
N PRO A 72 -6.49 -17.82 31.18
CA PRO A 72 -5.53 -17.06 31.98
C PRO A 72 -4.55 -17.99 32.71
N ALA A 73 -3.26 -17.66 32.71
CA ALA A 73 -2.35 -17.91 33.83
C ALA A 73 -0.96 -17.32 33.53
N ALA A 74 -0.59 -16.30 34.30
CA ALA A 74 0.80 -15.86 34.44
C ALA A 74 1.56 -16.88 35.31
N LYS A 75 2.82 -17.18 34.97
CA LYS A 75 3.87 -17.56 35.92
C LYS A 75 5.27 -17.15 35.42
N GLU A 76 5.90 -16.34 36.27
CA GLU A 76 7.32 -16.16 36.63
C GLU A 76 8.46 -16.30 35.61
N VAL A 77 9.34 -15.30 35.71
CA VAL A 77 10.65 -15.12 35.09
C VAL A 77 11.63 -16.20 35.53
N VAL A 78 12.27 -16.87 34.57
CA VAL A 78 13.49 -17.66 34.78
C VAL A 78 14.52 -17.31 33.71
N ALA A 79 15.77 -17.19 34.15
CA ALA A 79 16.93 -16.65 33.46
C ALA A 79 17.22 -17.23 32.06
N THR A 80 17.69 -16.35 31.18
CA THR A 80 18.13 -16.60 29.81
C THR A 80 19.33 -17.56 29.76
N PRO A 81 19.26 -18.68 29.02
CA PRO A 81 20.45 -19.39 28.57
C PRO A 81 21.10 -18.66 27.38
N PRO A 82 22.41 -18.84 27.14
CA PRO A 82 23.14 -18.15 26.10
C PRO A 82 22.60 -18.47 24.70
N ILE A 83 22.56 -17.43 23.86
CA ILE A 83 22.20 -17.48 22.44
C ILE A 83 23.14 -18.46 21.73
N VAL A 84 22.63 -19.66 21.45
CA VAL A 84 23.26 -20.56 20.48
C VAL A 84 22.86 -20.05 19.11
N SER A 85 23.81 -19.41 18.42
CA SER A 85 23.65 -19.07 17.00
C SER A 85 23.28 -20.33 16.23
N PRO A 86 22.15 -20.35 15.48
CA PRO A 86 21.84 -21.50 14.64
C PRO A 86 22.94 -21.64 13.59
N LYS A 87 23.51 -22.83 13.56
CA LYS A 87 24.48 -23.28 12.57
C LYS A 87 23.82 -23.18 11.19
N VAL A 88 24.23 -22.21 10.39
CA VAL A 88 23.79 -22.02 9.01
C VAL A 88 24.14 -23.29 8.24
N GLN A 89 23.13 -24.05 7.84
CA GLN A 89 23.29 -25.17 6.93
C GLN A 89 23.45 -24.59 5.52
N GLU A 90 24.68 -24.62 5.02
CA GLU A 90 25.00 -24.19 3.65
C GLU A 90 24.38 -25.12 2.60
N SER A 91 23.90 -24.48 1.53
CA SER A 91 23.42 -25.00 0.25
C SER A 91 22.14 -25.87 0.24
N THR A 92 20.98 -25.23 0.36
CA THR A 92 19.88 -25.52 -0.56
C THR A 92 20.05 -24.62 -1.78
N SER A 93 20.19 -25.16 -2.98
CA SER A 93 20.06 -24.36 -4.21
C SER A 93 18.72 -23.64 -4.15
N ASP A 94 18.73 -22.31 -4.30
CA ASP A 94 17.50 -21.53 -4.33
C ASP A 94 16.61 -22.01 -5.48
N ILE A 95 15.33 -22.21 -5.20
CA ILE A 95 14.32 -22.62 -6.18
C ILE A 95 13.77 -21.33 -6.81
N PRO A 96 14.04 -21.04 -8.09
CA PRO A 96 13.53 -19.82 -8.71
C PRO A 96 12.00 -19.88 -8.80
N VAL A 97 11.32 -18.80 -8.39
CA VAL A 97 9.89 -18.66 -8.61
C VAL A 97 9.64 -18.41 -10.10
N LYS A 98 8.85 -19.28 -10.72
CA LYS A 98 8.49 -19.19 -12.13
C LYS A 98 7.00 -19.49 -12.28
N PRO A 99 6.20 -18.55 -12.82
CA PRO A 99 4.79 -18.79 -13.08
C PRO A 99 4.62 -19.78 -14.25
N ASP A 100 3.60 -20.63 -14.16
CA ASP A 100 3.26 -21.59 -15.20
C ASP A 100 2.71 -20.90 -16.45
N LYS A 101 2.05 -19.75 -16.28
CA LYS A 101 1.43 -18.96 -17.33
C LYS A 101 1.84 -17.49 -17.22
N PRO A 102 1.97 -16.77 -18.34
CA PRO A 102 2.37 -15.36 -18.34
C PRO A 102 1.21 -14.39 -17.99
N SER A 103 0.09 -14.89 -17.46
CA SER A 103 -1.15 -14.15 -17.25
C SER A 103 -1.89 -14.64 -16.01
N GLY A 104 -2.82 -13.82 -15.51
CA GLY A 104 -3.61 -14.11 -14.33
C GLY A 104 -2.87 -13.78 -13.03
N GLN A 105 -3.50 -14.11 -11.92
CA GLN A 105 -2.98 -13.80 -10.59
C GLN A 105 -1.78 -14.68 -10.25
N LEU A 106 -0.67 -14.09 -9.83
CA LEU A 106 0.56 -14.81 -9.49
C LEU A 106 0.37 -15.70 -8.26
N GLY A 107 -0.42 -15.26 -7.27
CA GLY A 107 -0.72 -16.02 -6.06
C GLY A 107 -1.30 -17.41 -6.30
N GLU A 108 -2.06 -17.59 -7.39
CA GLU A 108 -2.63 -18.89 -7.79
C GLU A 108 -1.60 -19.84 -8.43
N GLN A 109 -0.41 -19.32 -8.74
CA GLN A 109 0.68 -20.01 -9.44
C GLN A 109 1.93 -20.14 -8.55
N LEU A 110 1.90 -19.62 -7.32
CA LEU A 110 3.03 -19.72 -6.40
C LEU A 110 3.20 -21.16 -5.88
N PRO A 111 4.45 -21.65 -5.74
CA PRO A 111 4.72 -22.99 -5.21
C PRO A 111 4.59 -23.08 -3.67
N PHE A 112 4.20 -21.98 -3.01
CA PHE A 112 4.02 -21.85 -1.57
C PHE A 112 2.79 -20.98 -1.26
N THR A 113 2.27 -21.11 -0.03
CA THR A 113 1.23 -20.21 0.52
C THR A 113 1.84 -19.34 1.63
N ALA A 114 1.15 -18.28 2.04
CA ALA A 114 1.62 -17.40 3.10
C ALA A 114 1.86 -18.15 4.43
N GLU A 115 1.05 -19.17 4.72
CA GLU A 115 1.16 -20.00 5.93
C GLU A 115 2.41 -20.90 5.94
N MET A 116 2.99 -21.17 4.77
CA MET A 116 4.22 -21.97 4.65
C MET A 116 5.49 -21.14 4.89
N VAL A 117 5.39 -19.81 4.95
CA VAL A 117 6.53 -18.90 5.06
C VAL A 117 7.04 -18.88 6.50
N GLU A 118 8.27 -19.34 6.68
CA GLU A 118 8.95 -19.40 7.97
C GLU A 118 9.81 -18.15 8.20
N SER A 119 10.54 -17.73 7.15
CA SER A 119 11.29 -16.48 7.16
C SER A 119 11.49 -15.90 5.76
N ILE A 120 11.74 -14.59 5.67
CA ILE A 120 12.11 -13.92 4.42
C ILE A 120 13.42 -13.15 4.62
N THR A 121 14.35 -13.30 3.68
CA THR A 121 15.60 -12.53 3.63
C THR A 121 15.76 -11.87 2.27
N VAL A 122 16.53 -10.77 2.22
CA VAL A 122 16.94 -10.11 0.98
C VAL A 122 18.45 -10.21 0.86
N LYS A 123 18.94 -10.76 -0.25
CA LYS A 123 20.36 -10.88 -0.55
C LYS A 123 20.76 -9.90 -1.66
N PRO A 124 21.49 -8.82 -1.35
CA PRO A 124 21.93 -7.87 -2.37
C PRO A 124 22.93 -8.49 -3.35
N SER A 125 22.92 -8.04 -4.62
CA SER A 125 23.88 -8.48 -5.63
C SER A 125 25.32 -8.25 -5.16
N GLY A 126 26.17 -9.27 -5.32
CA GLY A 126 27.59 -9.19 -4.96
C GLY A 126 27.91 -9.15 -3.46
N LYS A 127 26.90 -9.24 -2.58
CA LYS A 127 27.10 -9.30 -1.11
C LYS A 127 26.85 -10.71 -0.58
N SER A 128 27.68 -11.12 0.39
CA SER A 128 27.49 -12.39 1.11
C SER A 128 26.47 -12.30 2.23
N THR A 129 26.26 -11.11 2.79
CA THR A 129 25.35 -10.85 3.89
C THR A 129 23.92 -10.71 3.42
N GLU A 130 23.01 -11.42 4.08
CA GLU A 130 21.57 -11.28 3.87
C GLU A 130 20.97 -10.32 4.89
N ILE A 131 19.95 -9.60 4.46
CA ILE A 131 19.17 -8.68 5.29
C ILE A 131 17.89 -9.41 5.67
N ALA A 132 17.66 -9.61 6.96
CA ALA A 132 16.42 -10.22 7.44
C ALA A 132 15.26 -9.24 7.26
N VAL A 133 14.16 -9.71 6.68
CA VAL A 133 12.91 -8.94 6.65
C VAL A 133 12.22 -9.13 8.01
N PRO A 134 11.76 -8.05 8.67
CA PRO A 134 11.00 -8.18 9.90
C PRO A 134 9.71 -8.99 9.66
N LYS A 135 9.33 -9.84 10.62
CA LYS A 135 8.15 -10.71 10.49
C LYS A 135 6.85 -9.92 10.27
N SER A 136 6.74 -8.74 10.89
CA SER A 136 5.62 -7.80 10.69
C SER A 136 5.49 -7.31 9.24
N ARG A 137 6.52 -7.47 8.41
CA ARG A 137 6.53 -7.06 7.00
C ARG A 137 6.43 -8.23 6.01
N TYR A 138 6.30 -9.47 6.48
CA TYR A 138 6.14 -10.62 5.56
C TYR A 138 4.90 -10.48 4.67
N THR A 139 3.82 -9.93 5.22
CA THR A 139 2.57 -9.70 4.50
C THR A 139 2.72 -8.76 3.31
N VAL A 140 3.64 -7.79 3.35
CA VAL A 140 3.94 -6.92 2.20
C VAL A 140 4.44 -7.76 1.03
N ILE A 141 5.39 -8.66 1.30
CA ILE A 141 5.98 -9.52 0.27
C ILE A 141 4.99 -10.56 -0.20
N THR A 142 4.34 -11.28 0.72
CA THR A 142 3.43 -12.36 0.35
C THR A 142 2.18 -11.84 -0.34
N ASN A 143 1.60 -10.71 0.10
CA ASN A 143 0.44 -10.11 -0.56
C ASN A 143 0.83 -9.45 -1.88
N GLY A 144 1.99 -8.78 -1.96
CA GLY A 144 2.50 -8.19 -3.19
C GLY A 144 2.63 -9.25 -4.28
N LEU A 145 3.25 -10.39 -3.97
CA LEU A 145 3.33 -11.53 -4.90
C LEU A 145 1.96 -12.17 -5.14
N TYR A 146 1.09 -12.26 -4.13
CA TYR A 146 -0.20 -12.93 -4.28
C TYR A 146 -1.15 -12.16 -5.21
N TRP A 147 -1.24 -10.84 -5.08
CA TRP A 147 -2.21 -10.01 -5.82
C TRP A 147 -1.71 -9.51 -7.18
N GLU A 148 -0.48 -9.82 -7.56
CA GLU A 148 0.11 -9.42 -8.84
C GLU A 148 -0.66 -10.05 -10.03
N ASP A 149 -1.26 -9.23 -10.90
CA ASP A 149 -1.84 -9.71 -12.17
C ASP A 149 -0.77 -9.64 -13.26
N LEU A 150 -0.26 -10.80 -13.66
CA LEU A 150 0.83 -10.92 -14.64
C LEU A 150 0.47 -10.34 -16.01
N SER A 151 -0.82 -10.22 -16.34
CA SER A 151 -1.27 -9.68 -17.63
C SER A 151 -1.13 -8.16 -17.68
N ILE A 152 -1.30 -7.49 -16.53
CA ILE A 152 -1.33 -6.04 -16.41
C ILE A 152 0.02 -5.52 -15.91
N ALA A 153 0.61 -6.21 -14.95
CA ALA A 153 1.86 -5.80 -14.29
C ALA A 153 3.10 -6.00 -15.15
N LYS A 154 2.99 -6.71 -16.29
CA LYS A 154 4.13 -6.97 -17.17
C LYS A 154 4.85 -5.67 -17.53
N ALA A 155 6.15 -5.63 -17.27
CA ALA A 155 6.98 -4.47 -17.54
C ALA A 155 7.21 -4.30 -19.05
N GLU A 156 7.35 -3.04 -19.48
CA GLU A 156 7.56 -2.70 -20.89
C GLU A 156 8.99 -3.03 -21.37
N ASN A 157 9.96 -3.05 -20.46
CA ASN A 157 11.37 -3.29 -20.75
C ASN A 157 11.86 -4.56 -20.05
N ASP A 158 12.35 -5.52 -20.83
CA ASP A 158 12.98 -6.76 -20.35
C ASP A 158 14.51 -6.64 -20.25
N THR A 159 15.08 -5.42 -20.29
CA THR A 159 16.54 -5.24 -20.21
C THR A 159 17.06 -5.85 -18.91
N PRO A 160 18.08 -6.74 -18.97
CA PRO A 160 18.72 -7.27 -17.78
C PRO A 160 19.20 -6.14 -16.88
N ASP A 161 18.95 -6.27 -15.58
CA ASP A 161 19.46 -5.33 -14.60
C ASP A 161 20.47 -6.07 -13.72
N ASP A 162 21.74 -5.68 -13.84
CA ASP A 162 22.86 -6.30 -13.13
C ASP A 162 22.79 -6.04 -11.61
N LYS A 163 21.92 -5.13 -11.16
CA LYS A 163 21.74 -4.76 -9.74
C LYS A 163 20.58 -5.46 -9.05
N GLN A 164 20.07 -6.57 -9.59
CA GLN A 164 19.00 -7.32 -8.94
C GLN A 164 19.43 -7.88 -7.59
N VAL A 165 18.59 -7.70 -6.58
CA VAL A 165 18.67 -8.41 -5.31
C VAL A 165 17.86 -9.69 -5.38
N GLN A 166 18.12 -10.65 -4.49
CA GLN A 166 17.33 -11.87 -4.39
C GLN A 166 16.45 -11.80 -3.14
N ILE A 167 15.12 -11.82 -3.30
CA ILE A 167 14.18 -12.03 -2.20
C ILE A 167 14.09 -13.54 -1.97
N ARG A 168 14.58 -14.03 -0.84
CA ARG A 168 14.60 -15.45 -0.47
C ARG A 168 13.51 -15.75 0.53
N ILE A 169 12.55 -16.56 0.14
CA ILE A 169 11.39 -16.97 0.92
C ILE A 169 11.65 -18.39 1.43
N HIS A 170 11.95 -18.50 2.72
CA HIS A 170 12.23 -19.77 3.38
C HIS A 170 10.92 -20.39 3.83
N THR A 171 10.71 -21.64 3.43
CA THR A 171 9.50 -22.42 3.73
C THR A 171 9.88 -23.83 4.18
N SER A 172 8.92 -24.54 4.74
CA SER A 172 9.06 -25.97 5.06
C SER A 172 9.41 -26.87 3.86
N LYS A 173 9.23 -26.39 2.62
CA LYS A 173 9.52 -27.13 1.37
C LYS A 173 10.84 -26.75 0.71
N GLY A 174 11.52 -25.72 1.21
CA GLY A 174 12.75 -25.18 0.64
C GLY A 174 12.77 -23.65 0.57
N VAL A 175 13.82 -23.13 -0.05
CA VAL A 175 14.03 -21.69 -0.22
C VAL A 175 13.69 -21.28 -1.64
N TYR A 176 12.66 -20.45 -1.79
CA TYR A 176 12.26 -19.89 -3.07
C TYR A 176 12.92 -18.53 -3.28
N SER A 177 13.45 -18.26 -4.47
CA SER A 177 14.05 -16.96 -4.79
C SER A 177 13.26 -16.20 -5.84
N VAL A 178 13.05 -14.91 -5.58
CA VAL A 178 12.48 -13.94 -6.51
C VAL A 178 13.52 -12.83 -6.73
N PRO A 179 14.20 -12.78 -7.89
CA PRO A 179 15.03 -11.64 -8.22
C PRO A 179 14.18 -10.38 -8.34
N TYR A 180 14.65 -9.29 -7.75
CA TYR A 180 13.97 -8.01 -7.69
C TYR A 180 14.92 -6.86 -8.01
N SER A 181 14.46 -5.90 -8.81
CA SER A 181 15.18 -4.65 -9.07
C SER A 181 14.48 -3.49 -8.36
N LEU A 182 15.21 -2.81 -7.48
CA LEU A 182 14.75 -1.59 -6.84
C LEU A 182 14.68 -0.44 -7.87
N ASP A 183 15.62 -0.38 -8.81
CA ASP A 183 15.73 0.69 -9.81
C ASP A 183 14.45 0.79 -10.65
N SER A 184 13.98 -0.34 -11.20
CA SER A 184 12.75 -0.40 -11.99
C SER A 184 11.49 -0.78 -11.21
N ASN A 185 11.62 -1.14 -9.93
CA ASN A 185 10.57 -1.73 -9.09
C ASN A 185 9.91 -2.94 -9.76
N THR A 186 10.70 -3.96 -10.12
CA THR A 186 10.17 -5.15 -10.81
C THR A 186 10.69 -6.46 -10.24
N TYR A 187 9.83 -7.48 -10.20
CA TYR A 187 10.23 -8.88 -10.09
C TYR A 187 10.70 -9.42 -11.44
N GLN A 188 11.69 -10.30 -11.42
CA GLN A 188 12.03 -11.18 -12.55
C GLN A 188 11.39 -12.55 -12.30
N LEU A 189 10.43 -12.94 -13.13
CA LEU A 189 9.72 -14.21 -12.99
C LEU A 189 9.83 -14.98 -14.31
N GLY A 190 10.65 -16.04 -14.30
CA GLY A 190 11.06 -16.71 -15.54
C GLY A 190 11.81 -15.74 -16.45
N SER A 191 11.37 -15.58 -17.70
CA SER A 191 11.99 -14.70 -18.70
C SER A 191 11.43 -13.28 -18.74
N ALA A 192 10.40 -12.96 -17.96
CA ALA A 192 9.70 -11.69 -18.02
C ALA A 192 9.82 -10.90 -16.71
N ARG A 193 9.63 -9.58 -16.80
CA ARG A 193 9.58 -8.67 -15.65
C ARG A 193 8.18 -8.19 -15.37
N TYR A 194 7.88 -7.95 -14.10
CA TYR A 194 6.58 -7.51 -13.61
C TYR A 194 6.77 -6.40 -12.59
N TYR A 195 6.09 -5.26 -12.75
CA TYR A 195 6.12 -4.16 -11.79
C TYR A 195 5.54 -4.64 -10.47
N ALA A 196 6.30 -4.50 -9.38
CA ALA A 196 5.80 -4.78 -8.04
C ALA A 196 4.86 -3.65 -7.56
N ASP A 197 4.15 -3.88 -6.47
CA ASP A 197 3.33 -2.85 -5.81
C ASP A 197 4.19 -1.75 -5.14
N ASP A 198 3.55 -0.65 -4.71
CA ASP A 198 4.24 0.48 -4.10
C ASP A 198 4.69 0.24 -2.65
N GLN A 199 4.06 -0.70 -1.93
CA GLN A 199 4.50 -1.10 -0.60
C GLN A 199 5.78 -1.95 -0.69
N MET A 200 5.90 -2.82 -1.71
CA MET A 200 7.14 -3.50 -2.02
C MET A 200 8.26 -2.50 -2.30
N LEU A 201 8.02 -1.48 -3.12
CA LEU A 201 9.00 -0.42 -3.37
C LEU A 201 9.48 0.24 -2.06
N ARG A 202 8.56 0.59 -1.15
CA ARG A 202 8.90 1.21 0.14
C ARG A 202 9.70 0.27 1.04
N LEU A 203 9.25 -0.97 1.19
CA LEU A 203 9.95 -2.00 1.95
C LEU A 203 11.37 -2.19 1.44
N MET A 204 11.53 -2.38 0.13
CA MET A 204 12.85 -2.61 -0.48
C MET A 204 13.74 -1.37 -0.39
N SER A 205 13.19 -0.16 -0.48
CA SER A 205 13.93 1.07 -0.19
C SER A 205 14.40 1.11 1.27
N GLY A 206 13.55 0.74 2.22
CA GLY A 206 13.88 0.64 3.64
C GLY A 206 15.03 -0.32 3.95
N LEU A 207 15.08 -1.45 3.25
CA LEU A 207 16.11 -2.47 3.44
C LEU A 207 17.43 -2.15 2.71
N LEU A 208 17.37 -1.58 1.50
CA LEU A 208 18.52 -1.44 0.61
C LEU A 208 19.10 -0.02 0.57
N GLU A 209 18.30 0.99 0.85
CA GLU A 209 18.64 2.41 0.81
C GLU A 209 18.18 3.12 2.11
N PRO A 210 18.67 2.72 3.30
CA PRO A 210 18.13 3.12 4.59
C PRO A 210 18.17 4.64 4.86
N ASP A 211 19.06 5.37 4.16
CA ASP A 211 19.19 6.83 4.26
C ASP A 211 18.24 7.60 3.32
N SER A 212 17.45 6.90 2.49
CA SER A 212 16.50 7.53 1.57
C SER A 212 15.25 8.04 2.27
N ASP A 213 14.58 9.03 1.68
CA ASP A 213 13.29 9.50 2.18
C ASP A 213 12.19 8.42 2.10
N LEU A 214 12.24 7.53 1.10
CA LEU A 214 11.34 6.37 1.05
C LEU A 214 11.58 5.40 2.21
N ALA A 215 12.84 5.15 2.57
CA ALA A 215 13.18 4.33 3.74
C ALA A 215 12.67 4.94 5.05
N LYS A 216 12.78 6.27 5.18
CA LYS A 216 12.23 7.02 6.34
C LYS A 216 10.72 6.85 6.44
N VAL A 217 10.00 7.00 5.33
CA VAL A 217 8.54 6.78 5.26
C VAL A 217 8.20 5.35 5.64
N GLU A 218 8.85 4.35 5.02
CA GLU A 218 8.62 2.94 5.31
C GLU A 218 8.80 2.62 6.80
N ARG A 219 9.92 3.06 7.38
CA ARG A 219 10.25 2.76 8.78
C ARG A 219 9.18 3.26 9.76
N LEU A 220 8.72 4.50 9.59
CA LEU A 220 7.72 5.09 10.49
C LEU A 220 6.32 4.54 10.23
N SER A 221 5.95 4.30 8.97
CA SER A 221 4.68 3.64 8.63
C SER A 221 4.63 2.19 9.14
N ALA A 222 5.74 1.45 9.05
CA ALA A 222 5.87 0.11 9.60
C ALA A 222 5.79 0.12 11.13
N ALA A 223 6.46 1.05 11.81
CA ALA A 223 6.40 1.18 13.26
C ALA A 223 4.98 1.45 13.75
N ALA A 224 4.27 2.39 13.10
CA ALA A 224 2.88 2.70 13.39
C ALA A 224 1.96 1.48 13.20
N GLN A 225 2.12 0.74 12.10
CA GLN A 225 1.35 -0.47 11.86
C GLN A 225 1.64 -1.54 12.92
N GLU A 226 2.89 -1.71 13.32
CA GLU A 226 3.27 -2.71 14.33
C GLU A 226 2.66 -2.38 15.71
N GLU A 227 2.61 -1.09 16.07
CA GLU A 227 1.92 -0.62 17.29
C GLU A 227 0.42 -0.94 17.24
N VAL A 228 -0.23 -0.79 16.08
CA VAL A 228 -1.63 -1.22 15.88
C VAL A 228 -1.77 -2.73 16.05
N ASP A 229 -0.89 -3.52 15.43
CA ASP A 229 -0.94 -4.99 15.50
C ASP A 229 -0.69 -5.52 16.92
N ARG A 230 0.10 -4.82 17.73
CA ARG A 230 0.30 -5.11 19.17
C ARG A 230 -0.86 -4.64 20.06
N GLY A 231 -1.83 -3.92 19.51
CA GLY A 231 -2.98 -3.40 20.25
C GLY A 231 -2.68 -2.16 21.09
N GLU A 232 -1.61 -1.43 20.78
CA GLU A 232 -1.18 -0.21 21.49
C GLU A 232 -1.93 1.05 21.01
N MET A 233 -2.78 0.89 20.00
CA MET A 233 -3.59 1.93 19.39
C MET A 233 -4.76 2.38 20.28
N LYS A 234 -4.90 3.69 20.47
CA LYS A 234 -6.10 4.30 21.06
C LYS A 234 -7.02 4.81 19.95
N ARG A 235 -8.30 4.46 20.02
CA ARG A 235 -9.31 4.85 19.02
C ARG A 235 -10.41 5.71 19.62
N ASN A 236 -10.76 6.79 18.93
CA ASN A 236 -11.93 7.61 19.23
C ASN A 236 -12.74 7.86 17.95
N ASP A 237 -13.80 7.07 17.78
CA ASP A 237 -14.66 7.13 16.60
C ASP A 237 -15.69 8.27 16.64
N ASN A 238 -15.84 8.96 17.78
CA ASN A 238 -16.82 10.03 17.96
C ASN A 238 -16.32 11.40 17.48
N LEU A 239 -15.04 11.50 17.10
CA LEU A 239 -14.46 12.72 16.55
C LEU A 239 -14.58 12.72 15.03
N THR A 240 -14.93 13.87 14.46
CA THR A 240 -14.85 14.09 13.01
C THR A 240 -14.36 15.49 12.74
N TYR A 241 -13.55 15.64 11.70
CA TYR A 241 -12.93 16.89 11.33
C TYR A 241 -13.52 17.45 10.05
N LYS A 242 -13.64 18.77 9.99
CA LYS A 242 -13.95 19.48 8.75
C LYS A 242 -12.77 19.30 7.78
N ALA A 243 -13.08 18.93 6.54
CA ALA A 243 -12.07 18.63 5.51
C ALA A 243 -11.08 19.78 5.34
N GLU A 244 -11.58 21.02 5.33
CA GLU A 244 -10.81 22.23 5.06
C GLU A 244 -9.69 22.45 6.09
N ARG A 245 -9.87 21.99 7.34
CA ARG A 245 -8.84 22.10 8.40
C ARG A 245 -7.65 21.17 8.16
N LEU A 246 -7.86 20.09 7.40
CA LEU A 246 -6.87 19.04 7.16
C LEU A 246 -6.25 19.13 5.75
N ASN A 247 -6.72 20.06 4.92
CA ASN A 247 -6.08 20.36 3.65
C ASN A 247 -4.69 20.95 3.87
N VAL A 248 -3.70 20.52 3.09
CA VAL A 248 -2.34 21.06 3.13
C VAL A 248 -2.21 22.09 2.02
N ASP A 249 -1.81 23.32 2.36
CA ASP A 249 -1.80 24.50 1.48
C ASP A 249 -3.10 24.66 0.68
N GLY A 250 -4.22 24.46 1.38
CA GLY A 250 -5.57 24.60 0.84
C GLY A 250 -6.02 23.47 -0.10
N LYS A 251 -5.24 22.40 -0.26
CA LYS A 251 -5.58 21.26 -1.14
C LYS A 251 -5.75 19.96 -0.36
N ASP A 252 -6.74 19.18 -0.77
CA ASP A 252 -6.88 17.79 -0.39
C ASP A 252 -5.99 16.90 -1.27
N THR A 253 -6.06 15.58 -1.07
CA THR A 253 -5.29 14.59 -1.85
C THR A 253 -5.49 14.77 -3.36
N ASN A 254 -6.74 14.93 -3.82
CA ASN A 254 -7.05 15.08 -5.25
C ASN A 254 -6.51 16.39 -5.84
N GLY A 255 -6.61 17.49 -5.10
CA GLY A 255 -6.04 18.78 -5.50
C GLY A 255 -4.53 18.71 -5.67
N TRP A 256 -3.84 18.04 -4.74
CA TRP A 256 -2.41 17.81 -4.84
C TRP A 256 -2.02 16.90 -6.00
N LEU A 257 -2.67 15.74 -6.15
CA LEU A 257 -2.38 14.82 -7.26
C LEU A 257 -2.63 15.47 -8.62
N SER A 258 -3.68 16.29 -8.74
CA SER A 258 -3.95 17.06 -9.96
C SER A 258 -2.84 18.08 -10.24
N GLN A 259 -2.41 18.84 -9.23
CA GLN A 259 -1.32 19.81 -9.37
C GLN A 259 0.00 19.13 -9.77
N LEU A 260 0.36 18.03 -9.11
CA LEU A 260 1.60 17.30 -9.34
C LEU A 260 1.60 16.64 -10.74
N GLY A 261 0.44 16.13 -11.18
CA GLY A 261 0.26 15.60 -12.54
C GLY A 261 0.49 16.66 -13.63
N LEU A 262 0.11 17.91 -13.39
CA LEU A 262 0.42 19.03 -14.29
C LEU A 262 1.92 19.39 -14.28
N GLN A 263 2.65 19.05 -13.22
CA GLN A 263 4.09 19.28 -13.04
C GLN A 263 4.95 18.05 -13.40
N SER A 264 4.44 17.15 -14.25
CA SER A 264 4.99 15.82 -14.56
C SER A 264 6.41 15.76 -15.13
N LYS A 265 7.16 16.86 -15.19
CA LYS A 265 8.58 16.88 -15.60
C LYS A 265 9.54 17.34 -14.50
N SER A 266 9.04 17.72 -13.33
CA SER A 266 9.85 18.28 -12.23
C SER A 266 10.15 17.26 -11.11
N TYR A 267 9.89 15.98 -11.34
CA TYR A 267 10.22 14.94 -10.37
C TYR A 267 11.70 14.53 -10.47
N THR A 268 12.26 14.10 -9.35
CA THR A 268 13.60 13.49 -9.24
C THR A 268 13.58 12.05 -9.74
N PHE A 269 12.53 11.30 -9.40
CA PHE A 269 12.28 9.99 -10.01
C PHE A 269 10.79 9.74 -10.19
N ALA A 270 10.49 8.84 -11.13
CA ALA A 270 9.19 8.20 -11.31
C ALA A 270 9.41 6.69 -11.37
N LYS A 271 8.96 5.96 -10.35
CA LYS A 271 9.04 4.49 -10.31
C LYS A 271 7.66 3.92 -10.59
N ARG A 272 7.57 3.06 -11.60
CA ARG A 272 6.32 2.38 -11.94
C ARG A 272 6.01 1.31 -10.91
N TYR A 273 4.72 1.11 -10.65
CA TYR A 273 4.25 0.05 -9.76
C TYR A 273 2.89 -0.46 -10.23
N TYR A 274 2.60 -1.73 -9.94
CA TYR A 274 1.27 -2.29 -10.13
C TYR A 274 0.37 -1.95 -8.95
N ASN A 275 -0.77 -1.32 -9.23
CA ASN A 275 -1.78 -1.03 -8.22
C ASN A 275 -2.89 -2.07 -8.33
N SER A 276 -2.89 -3.04 -7.41
CA SER A 276 -3.85 -4.14 -7.38
C SER A 276 -5.31 -3.69 -7.13
N LEU A 277 -5.51 -2.59 -6.41
CA LEU A 277 -6.85 -2.03 -6.15
C LEU A 277 -7.49 -1.45 -7.41
N THR A 278 -6.69 -0.78 -8.25
CA THR A 278 -7.18 -0.16 -9.49
C THR A 278 -6.94 -1.00 -10.74
N GLN A 279 -6.17 -2.09 -10.60
CA GLN A 279 -5.71 -2.97 -11.69
C GLN A 279 -5.02 -2.18 -12.81
N ARG A 280 -4.10 -1.28 -12.43
CA ARG A 280 -3.36 -0.42 -13.36
C ARG A 280 -1.92 -0.26 -12.94
N VAL A 281 -1.05 -0.07 -13.92
CA VAL A 281 0.31 0.42 -13.67
C VAL A 281 0.25 1.93 -13.43
N SER A 282 0.77 2.37 -12.30
CA SER A 282 0.85 3.76 -11.88
C SER A 282 2.30 4.14 -11.57
N ASN A 283 2.54 5.39 -11.16
CA ASN A 283 3.87 5.84 -10.75
C ASN A 283 3.86 6.31 -9.29
N VAL A 284 4.92 5.97 -8.56
CA VAL A 284 5.37 6.73 -7.40
C VAL A 284 6.29 7.82 -7.91
N LEU A 285 5.93 9.07 -7.66
CA LEU A 285 6.69 10.26 -8.03
C LEU A 285 7.36 10.84 -6.79
N TYR A 286 8.62 11.23 -6.92
CA TYR A 286 9.33 11.94 -5.86
C TYR A 286 9.88 13.27 -6.36
N TYR A 287 9.55 14.33 -5.65
CA TYR A 287 9.95 15.70 -5.93
C TYR A 287 10.91 16.15 -4.84
N LYS A 288 12.22 15.89 -5.01
CA LYS A 288 13.23 16.11 -3.97
C LYS A 288 13.34 17.58 -3.52
N GLU A 289 13.22 18.53 -4.45
CA GLU A 289 13.27 19.96 -4.13
C GLU A 289 12.11 20.42 -3.25
N THR A 290 10.98 19.70 -3.30
CA THR A 290 9.84 19.97 -2.44
C THR A 290 9.71 19.01 -1.28
N GLY A 291 10.39 17.87 -1.27
CA GLY A 291 10.16 16.84 -0.27
C GLY A 291 8.76 16.25 -0.38
N ILE A 292 8.21 16.12 -1.60
CA ILE A 292 6.91 15.48 -1.83
C ILE A 292 7.13 14.10 -2.44
N ILE A 293 6.48 13.08 -1.86
CA ILE A 293 6.31 11.75 -2.48
C ILE A 293 4.82 11.59 -2.80
N ALA A 294 4.48 11.17 -4.01
CA ALA A 294 3.09 10.99 -4.42
C ALA A 294 2.90 9.64 -5.12
N SER A 295 1.81 8.95 -4.80
CA SER A 295 1.33 7.75 -5.49
C SER A 295 -0.09 8.00 -6.01
N ALA A 296 -0.74 6.98 -6.60
CA ALA A 296 -2.10 7.13 -7.11
C ALA A 296 -3.14 7.49 -6.02
N SER A 297 -2.86 7.22 -4.74
CA SER A 297 -3.82 7.37 -3.63
C SER A 297 -3.26 8.09 -2.40
N GLU A 298 -2.02 8.57 -2.46
CA GLU A 298 -1.35 9.19 -1.32
C GLU A 298 -0.45 10.35 -1.76
N VAL A 299 -0.39 11.39 -0.92
CA VAL A 299 0.59 12.47 -1.03
C VAL A 299 1.26 12.67 0.33
N ILE A 300 2.58 12.60 0.35
CA ILE A 300 3.42 12.71 1.54
C ILE A 300 4.24 13.99 1.46
N PHE A 301 4.29 14.73 2.56
CA PHE A 301 5.05 15.96 2.73
C PHE A 301 6.12 15.77 3.79
N LEU A 302 7.38 15.93 3.39
CA LEU A 302 8.57 15.81 4.24
C LEU A 302 9.15 17.17 4.65
N ASP A 303 8.70 18.25 4.01
CA ASP A 303 9.22 19.61 4.21
C ASP A 303 8.25 20.46 5.06
N SER A 304 8.79 21.23 5.99
CA SER A 304 8.06 22.14 6.87
C SER A 304 7.39 23.34 6.17
N LYS A 305 7.64 23.56 4.88
CA LYS A 305 7.01 24.64 4.12
C LYS A 305 5.53 24.43 3.86
N PHE A 306 5.08 23.18 3.86
CA PHE A 306 3.68 22.83 3.64
C PHE A 306 2.94 22.78 4.97
N GLN A 307 1.75 23.38 5.01
CA GLN A 307 0.99 23.41 6.26
C GLN A 307 -0.52 23.42 6.06
N THR A 308 -1.25 22.97 7.06
CA THR A 308 -2.70 23.14 7.11
C THR A 308 -3.09 24.57 7.53
N PRO A 309 -4.37 25.00 7.38
CA PRO A 309 -4.83 26.30 7.88
C PRO A 309 -4.60 26.52 9.38
N ASP A 310 -4.61 25.45 10.18
CA ASP A 310 -4.32 25.50 11.61
C ASP A 310 -2.80 25.57 11.90
N GLY A 311 -1.99 25.58 10.85
CA GLY A 311 -0.53 25.63 10.88
C GLY A 311 0.11 24.30 11.27
N ILE A 312 -0.55 23.16 11.00
CA ILE A 312 0.05 21.84 11.18
C ILE A 312 1.04 21.58 10.05
N LYS A 313 2.29 21.27 10.41
CA LYS A 313 3.41 21.08 9.49
C LYS A 313 4.46 20.15 10.08
N VAL A 314 5.38 19.69 9.24
CA VAL A 314 6.59 18.95 9.67
C VAL A 314 7.39 19.78 10.67
N GLY A 315 7.92 19.12 11.70
CA GLY A 315 8.71 19.69 12.79
C GLY A 315 7.90 20.16 14.00
N LEU A 316 6.56 20.04 13.99
CA LEU A 316 5.76 20.33 15.19
C LEU A 316 5.83 19.19 16.21
N THR A 317 5.82 19.51 17.49
CA THR A 317 5.72 18.50 18.55
C THR A 317 4.30 17.95 18.69
N LYS A 318 4.12 16.75 19.27
CA LYS A 318 2.78 16.22 19.61
C LYS A 318 1.93 17.21 20.41
N GLN A 319 2.54 17.93 21.36
CA GLN A 319 1.84 18.95 22.16
C GLN A 319 1.38 20.13 21.31
N GLN A 320 2.20 20.59 20.36
CA GLN A 320 1.83 21.67 19.43
C GLN A 320 0.72 21.23 18.47
N VAL A 321 0.78 19.99 17.97
CA VAL A 321 -0.28 19.42 17.14
C VAL A 321 -1.58 19.35 17.94
N GLN A 322 -1.54 18.84 19.17
CA GLN A 322 -2.72 18.70 20.01
C GLN A 322 -3.34 20.05 20.38
N SER A 323 -2.54 21.10 20.61
CA SER A 323 -3.07 22.43 20.93
C SER A 323 -3.72 23.13 19.72
N LYS A 324 -3.24 22.84 18.51
CA LYS A 324 -3.74 23.42 17.25
C LYS A 324 -4.93 22.66 16.68
N LEU A 325 -4.82 21.33 16.59
CA LEU A 325 -5.77 20.46 15.89
C LEU A 325 -6.66 19.66 16.85
N GLY A 326 -6.21 19.42 18.09
CA GLY A 326 -6.91 18.57 19.05
C GLY A 326 -6.49 17.11 18.99
N LYS A 327 -7.25 16.26 19.70
CA LYS A 327 -6.95 14.83 19.83
C LYS A 327 -7.23 14.08 18.53
N PRO A 328 -6.37 13.15 18.09
CA PRO A 328 -6.61 12.37 16.89
C PRO A 328 -7.75 11.35 17.07
N ASN A 329 -8.21 10.81 15.94
CA ASN A 329 -9.14 9.68 15.91
C ASN A 329 -8.45 8.36 16.21
N MET A 330 -7.19 8.23 15.79
CA MET A 330 -6.35 7.08 16.06
C MET A 330 -5.00 7.60 16.55
N GLU A 331 -4.53 7.06 17.68
CA GLU A 331 -3.29 7.49 18.33
C GLU A 331 -2.43 6.27 18.61
N THR A 332 -1.21 6.30 18.07
CA THR A 332 -0.11 5.41 18.43
C THR A 332 1.10 6.27 18.84
N ASP A 333 2.22 5.65 19.18
CA ASP A 333 3.44 6.39 19.51
C ASP A 333 4.09 6.95 18.24
N SER A 334 3.97 6.24 17.13
CA SER A 334 4.56 6.61 15.84
C SER A 334 3.60 7.36 14.90
N SER A 335 2.28 7.29 15.08
CA SER A 335 1.33 7.98 14.20
C SER A 335 0.05 8.48 14.87
N TRP A 336 -0.44 9.63 14.39
CA TRP A 336 -1.76 10.17 14.73
C TRP A 336 -2.59 10.38 13.47
N ASP A 337 -3.81 9.87 13.46
CA ASP A 337 -4.68 9.88 12.28
C ASP A 337 -5.99 10.59 12.54
N TYR A 338 -6.44 11.36 11.55
CA TYR A 338 -7.59 12.23 11.63
C TYR A 338 -8.64 11.89 10.56
N ARG A 339 -9.89 11.82 11.01
CA ARG A 339 -11.05 11.41 10.20
C ARG A 339 -11.74 12.59 9.54
N VAL A 340 -12.02 12.46 8.24
CA VAL A 340 -12.91 13.33 7.48
C VAL A 340 -14.04 12.48 6.89
N GLY A 341 -15.28 12.78 7.29
CA GLY A 341 -16.42 11.91 6.96
C GLY A 341 -16.24 10.54 7.62
N ASP A 342 -16.21 9.48 6.82
CA ASP A 342 -16.13 8.10 7.30
C ASP A 342 -14.72 7.49 7.22
N SER A 343 -13.72 8.26 6.76
CA SER A 343 -12.36 7.74 6.49
C SER A 343 -11.29 8.54 7.23
N LEU A 344 -10.24 7.86 7.71
CA LEU A 344 -8.99 8.51 8.09
C LEU A 344 -8.30 9.00 6.81
N LYS A 345 -7.96 10.28 6.74
CA LYS A 345 -7.39 10.90 5.52
C LYS A 345 -6.14 11.72 5.74
N PHE A 346 -5.92 12.17 6.97
CA PHE A 346 -4.81 13.03 7.34
C PHE A 346 -4.03 12.33 8.44
N HIS A 347 -2.78 12.04 8.16
CA HIS A 347 -1.91 11.19 8.98
C HIS A 347 -0.65 11.97 9.32
N LEU A 348 -0.29 11.97 10.60
CA LEU A 348 0.94 12.56 11.11
C LEU A 348 1.81 11.44 11.63
N TYR A 349 3.07 11.40 11.19
CA TYR A 349 4.04 10.41 11.66
C TYR A 349 5.11 11.09 12.50
N PHE A 350 5.44 10.48 13.63
CA PHE A 350 6.29 11.08 14.66
C PHE A 350 7.56 10.29 14.89
N GLU A 351 8.63 11.03 15.21
CA GLU A 351 9.85 10.48 15.79
C GLU A 351 10.37 11.51 16.79
N ASN A 352 10.89 11.07 17.93
CA ASN A 352 11.40 11.97 18.99
C ASN A 352 10.41 13.09 19.38
N ASN A 353 9.11 12.75 19.41
CA ASN A 353 8.00 13.66 19.73
C ASN A 353 7.72 14.77 18.69
N GLU A 354 8.32 14.72 17.50
CA GLU A 354 8.14 15.69 16.42
C GLU A 354 7.54 15.05 15.16
N VAL A 355 6.71 15.79 14.43
CA VAL A 355 6.16 15.38 13.14
C VAL A 355 7.29 15.28 12.12
N ILE A 356 7.53 14.10 11.57
CA ILE A 356 8.53 13.84 10.55
C ILE A 356 7.94 13.97 9.15
N PHE A 357 6.69 13.53 8.96
CA PHE A 357 5.97 13.76 7.72
C PHE A 357 4.46 13.78 7.93
N ILE A 358 3.79 14.40 6.96
CA ILE A 358 2.34 14.43 6.83
C ILE A 358 1.98 13.56 5.64
N SER A 359 0.97 12.70 5.76
CA SER A 359 0.39 11.95 4.65
C SER A 359 -1.08 12.29 4.48
N LEU A 360 -1.47 12.58 3.24
CA LEU A 360 -2.85 12.70 2.79
C LEU A 360 -3.20 11.47 1.97
N THR A 361 -4.26 10.75 2.36
CA THR A 361 -4.71 9.55 1.65
C THR A 361 -6.09 9.75 1.04
N MET A 362 -6.38 9.03 -0.04
CA MET A 362 -7.74 8.84 -0.50
C MET A 362 -8.46 7.78 0.35
N PRO A 363 -9.80 7.84 0.46
CA PRO A 363 -10.57 6.71 0.99
C PRO A 363 -10.20 5.43 0.23
N ALA A 364 -9.92 4.36 0.98
CA ALA A 364 -9.76 3.02 0.43
C ALA A 364 -11.09 2.43 -0.05
#